data_AF-A0AB38PS22-F1
#
_entry.id   AF-A0AB38PS22-F1
#
_cell.length_a   1.000
_cell.length_b   1.000
_cell.length_c   1.000
_cell.angle_alpha   90.00
_cell.angle_beta   90.00
_cell.angle_gamma   90.00
#
_symmetry.space_group_name_H-M   'P 1'
#
loop_
_entity.id
_entity.type
_entity.pdbx_description
1 polymer ?
#
loop_
_entity_poly.entity_id
_entity_poly.type
_entity_poly.pdbx_seq_one_letter_code
_entity_poly.pdbx_strand_id
1 'polypeptide(L)'
;MRKLFYLLIAMLVLMSCGNGSKKKNEENKAEEIQPNRIEVLYFHGAQRCITCRAIEANTVALLDSLYSQEKANGKIIYKVVDISKKENEAIADKYEVTWSSLFVNGWKDGKENVNNMTEFSFSNARNAPDKFKEGIKSKIDELLKQL
;
A
#
# COMPACT_ATOMS: atom_id res chain seq x y z
N MET A 1 -56.82 3.44 -47.86
CA MET A 1 -55.78 3.86 -48.82
C MET A 1 -54.49 4.05 -48.06
N ARG A 2 -53.34 3.41 -48.31
CA ARG A 2 -52.82 2.60 -49.41
C ARG A 2 -52.07 1.40 -48.82
N LYS A 3 -52.43 0.21 -49.31
CA LYS A 3 -51.58 -0.97 -49.62
C LYS A 3 -50.69 -1.49 -48.47
N LEU A 4 -51.09 -2.53 -47.74
CA LEU A 4 -51.12 -3.96 -48.18
C LEU A 4 -49.91 -4.34 -49.05
N PHE A 5 -48.92 -4.98 -48.45
CA PHE A 5 -48.15 -6.07 -49.06
C PHE A 5 -47.67 -7.02 -47.95
N TYR A 6 -48.55 -7.96 -47.60
CA TYR A 6 -48.18 -9.23 -46.98
C TYR A 6 -47.74 -10.19 -48.08
N LEU A 7 -46.64 -10.92 -47.88
CA LEU A 7 -46.40 -12.32 -48.30
C LEU A 7 -44.92 -12.63 -47.97
N LEU A 8 -44.68 -13.35 -46.86
CA LEU A 8 -44.44 -14.81 -46.84
C LEU A 8 -43.15 -15.20 -47.60
N ILE A 9 -42.10 -15.52 -46.84
CA ILE A 9 -41.36 -16.79 -46.97
C ILE A 9 -41.00 -17.21 -45.55
N ALA A 10 -41.69 -18.25 -45.09
CA ALA A 10 -41.23 -19.11 -44.03
C ALA A 10 -40.31 -20.17 -44.67
N MET A 11 -39.12 -20.38 -44.10
CA MET A 11 -38.51 -21.71 -44.05
C MET A 11 -37.55 -21.78 -42.87
N LEU A 12 -37.86 -22.72 -41.99
CA LEU A 12 -37.03 -23.19 -40.90
C LEU A 12 -35.74 -23.82 -41.42
N VAL A 13 -34.62 -23.54 -40.76
CA VAL A 13 -33.54 -24.53 -40.61
C VAL A 13 -33.09 -24.55 -39.15
N LEU A 14 -33.01 -25.77 -38.65
CA LEU A 14 -32.76 -26.20 -37.28
C LEU A 14 -31.26 -26.09 -36.90
N MET A 15 -31.02 -26.26 -35.59
CA MET A 15 -29.79 -26.74 -34.95
C MET A 15 -28.63 -25.73 -34.78
N SER A 16 -28.43 -25.28 -33.53
CA SER A 16 -27.23 -25.67 -32.80
C SER A 16 -27.39 -25.45 -31.29
N CYS A 17 -27.29 -26.53 -30.53
CA CYS A 17 -27.09 -26.50 -29.10
C CYS A 17 -25.72 -25.87 -28.81
N GLY A 18 -25.72 -24.76 -28.08
CA GLY A 18 -24.51 -24.16 -27.52
C GLY A 18 -24.76 -23.75 -26.08
N ASN A 19 -24.83 -24.73 -25.18
CA ASN A 19 -24.81 -24.49 -23.74
C ASN A 19 -23.41 -24.00 -23.36
N GLY A 20 -23.14 -22.72 -23.62
CA GLY A 20 -21.93 -22.03 -23.21
C GLY A 20 -22.08 -21.57 -21.78
N SER A 21 -21.94 -22.49 -20.82
CA SER A 21 -21.69 -22.15 -19.43
C SER A 21 -20.48 -21.21 -19.38
N LYS A 22 -20.74 -19.93 -19.10
CA LYS A 22 -19.72 -18.97 -18.68
C LYS A 22 -19.06 -19.55 -17.43
N LYS A 23 -17.99 -20.31 -17.62
CA LYS A 23 -16.96 -20.49 -16.59
C LYS A 23 -16.44 -19.09 -16.29
N LYS A 24 -16.87 -18.53 -15.17
CA LYS A 24 -16.05 -17.57 -14.45
C LYS A 24 -14.75 -18.30 -14.14
N ASN A 25 -13.74 -18.08 -14.96
CA ASN A 25 -12.37 -18.26 -14.51
C ASN A 25 -12.16 -17.17 -13.46
N GLU A 26 -12.49 -17.49 -12.21
CA GLU A 26 -11.76 -16.94 -11.08
C GLU A 26 -10.32 -17.42 -11.29
N GLU A 27 -9.51 -16.55 -11.89
CA GLU A 27 -8.08 -16.64 -11.75
C GLU A 27 -7.81 -16.52 -10.25
N ASN A 28 -7.67 -17.68 -9.59
CA ASN A 28 -6.95 -17.82 -8.35
C ASN A 28 -5.51 -17.40 -8.65
N LYS A 29 -5.27 -16.08 -8.68
CA LYS A 29 -3.94 -15.53 -8.51
C LYS A 29 -3.57 -15.90 -7.09
N ALA A 30 -2.88 -17.03 -6.93
CA ALA A 30 -2.14 -17.30 -5.70
C ALA A 30 -1.31 -16.03 -5.45
N GLU A 31 -1.66 -15.27 -4.41
CA GLU A 31 -0.82 -14.16 -3.98
C GLU A 31 0.54 -14.79 -3.68
N GLU A 32 1.52 -14.45 -4.51
CA GLU A 32 2.91 -14.72 -4.18
C GLU A 32 3.14 -14.03 -2.85
N ILE A 33 3.24 -14.84 -1.78
CA ILE A 33 3.39 -14.33 -0.42
C ILE A 33 4.72 -13.61 -0.41
N GLN A 34 4.66 -12.27 -0.48
CA GLN A 34 5.85 -11.45 -0.38
C GLN A 34 6.58 -11.80 0.92
N PRO A 35 7.92 -11.82 0.91
CA PRO A 35 8.70 -12.21 2.06
C PRO A 35 8.39 -11.36 3.28
N ASN A 36 8.58 -11.97 4.46
CA ASN A 36 8.48 -11.29 5.74
C ASN A 36 9.42 -10.09 5.77
N ARG A 37 8.88 -8.92 6.13
CA ARG A 37 9.59 -7.65 6.04
C ARG A 37 8.97 -6.61 6.96
N ILE A 38 9.66 -5.50 7.14
CA ILE A 38 9.12 -4.28 7.74
C ILE A 38 8.99 -3.23 6.64
N GLU A 39 7.87 -2.51 6.62
CA GLU A 39 7.68 -1.34 5.78
C GLU A 39 7.64 -0.08 6.66
N VAL A 40 8.59 0.83 6.43
CA VAL A 40 8.59 2.18 7.02
C VAL A 40 8.02 3.13 5.98
N LEU A 41 6.80 3.61 6.20
CA LEU A 41 6.06 4.43 5.24
C LEU A 41 5.93 5.85 5.77
N TYR A 42 6.55 6.80 5.07
CA TYR A 42 6.41 8.21 5.35
C TYR A 42 5.51 8.87 4.31
N PHE A 43 4.31 9.25 4.72
CA PHE A 43 3.36 10.00 3.90
C PHE A 43 3.59 11.50 4.10
N HIS A 44 3.41 12.28 3.03
CA HIS A 44 3.41 13.72 3.10
C HIS A 44 2.48 14.34 2.05
N GLY A 45 1.92 15.51 2.35
CA GLY A 45 1.24 16.35 1.35
C GLY A 45 2.23 17.15 0.50
N ALA A 46 1.72 17.84 -0.52
CA ALA A 46 2.54 18.69 -1.42
C ALA A 46 3.36 19.73 -0.65
N GLN A 47 2.79 20.29 0.43
CA GLN A 47 3.46 21.26 1.30
C GLN A 47 3.96 20.57 2.56
N ARG A 48 5.28 20.62 2.79
CA ARG A 48 5.93 20.00 3.96
C ARG A 48 6.32 21.06 4.98
N CYS A 49 5.79 20.96 6.19
CA CYS A 49 6.21 21.81 7.31
C CYS A 49 7.61 21.41 7.82
N ILE A 50 8.20 22.22 8.69
CA ILE A 50 9.55 21.93 9.22
C ILE A 50 9.58 20.60 10.00
N THR A 51 8.52 20.30 10.75
CA THR A 51 8.42 19.02 11.46
C THR A 51 8.31 17.83 10.50
N CYS A 52 7.60 17.98 9.37
CA CYS A 52 7.56 16.95 8.32
C CYS A 52 8.97 16.62 7.82
N ARG A 53 9.76 17.65 7.47
CA ARG A 53 11.16 17.47 7.04
C ARG A 53 12.03 16.84 8.13
N ALA A 54 11.80 17.18 9.40
CA ALA A 54 12.52 16.57 10.52
C ALA A 54 12.19 15.09 10.70
N ILE A 55 10.93 14.68 10.50
CA ILE A 55 10.52 13.27 10.55
C ILE A 55 11.26 12.47 9.46
N GLU A 56 11.22 12.96 8.22
CA GLU A 56 11.88 12.32 7.08
C GLU A 56 13.39 12.19 7.30
N ALA A 57 14.07 13.30 7.59
CA ALA A 57 15.52 13.34 7.75
C ALA A 57 16.00 12.43 8.90
N ASN A 58 15.31 12.45 10.05
CA ASN A 58 15.69 11.60 11.17
C ASN A 58 15.38 10.12 10.94
N THR A 59 14.31 9.80 10.19
CA THR A 59 13.98 8.42 9.80
C THR A 59 15.06 7.87 8.88
N VAL A 60 15.43 8.63 7.83
CA VAL A 60 16.50 8.25 6.89
C VAL A 60 17.82 8.05 7.64
N ALA A 61 18.21 9.01 8.48
CA ALA A 61 19.45 8.92 9.24
C ALA A 61 19.51 7.69 10.16
N LEU A 62 18.41 7.35 10.83
CA LEU A 62 18.32 6.14 11.66
C LEU A 62 18.50 4.88 10.81
N LEU A 63 17.73 4.79 9.72
CA LEU A 63 17.72 3.62 8.85
C LEU A 63 19.06 3.38 8.16
N ASP A 64 19.72 4.44 7.69
CA ASP A 64 21.03 4.33 7.06
C ASP A 64 22.14 3.97 8.07
N SER A 65 22.01 4.47 9.31
CA SER A 65 23.01 4.22 10.35
C SER A 65 22.92 2.81 10.96
N LEU A 66 21.71 2.29 11.18
CA LEU A 66 21.53 1.07 11.98
C LEU A 66 21.00 -0.12 11.17
N TYR A 67 20.35 0.13 10.04
CA TYR A 67 19.57 -0.88 9.32
C TYR A 67 19.95 -0.98 7.83
N SER A 68 21.18 -0.58 7.49
CA SER A 68 21.65 -0.58 6.10
C SER A 68 21.70 -1.98 5.49
N GLN A 69 22.02 -3.01 6.29
CA GLN A 69 22.03 -4.41 5.85
C GLN A 69 20.62 -4.94 5.59
N GLU A 70 19.69 -4.66 6.51
CA GLU A 70 18.27 -5.02 6.40
C GLU A 70 17.58 -4.29 5.25
N LYS A 71 18.01 -3.05 4.95
CA LYS A 71 17.57 -2.35 3.74
C LYS A 71 18.13 -3.01 2.49
N ALA A 72 19.42 -3.33 2.47
CA ALA A 72 20.07 -3.93 1.31
C ALA A 72 19.51 -5.32 0.95
N ASN A 73 19.09 -6.10 1.94
CA ASN A 73 18.50 -7.43 1.73
C ASN A 73 16.96 -7.42 1.61
N GLY A 74 16.33 -6.25 1.63
CA GLY A 74 14.87 -6.10 1.48
C GLY A 74 14.05 -6.45 2.72
N LYS A 75 14.67 -6.75 3.86
CA LYS A 75 13.97 -6.99 5.14
C LYS A 75 13.35 -5.72 5.71
N ILE A 76 13.92 -4.54 5.41
CA ILE A 76 13.31 -3.24 5.71
C ILE A 76 13.15 -2.46 4.41
N ILE A 77 11.93 -2.07 4.09
CA ILE A 77 11.60 -1.22 2.94
C ILE A 77 11.18 0.15 3.45
N TYR A 78 11.89 1.20 3.04
CA TYR A 78 11.50 2.58 3.30
C TYR A 78 10.85 3.19 2.08
N LYS A 79 9.66 3.78 2.23
CA LYS A 79 8.95 4.48 1.14
C LYS A 79 8.54 5.87 1.60
N VAL A 80 8.77 6.86 0.74
CA VAL A 80 8.23 8.21 0.89
C VAL A 80 7.07 8.35 -0.11
N VAL A 81 5.89 8.69 0.39
CA VAL A 81 4.64 8.70 -0.37
C VAL A 81 4.07 10.12 -0.40
N ASP A 82 4.01 10.71 -1.59
CA ASP A 82 3.36 12.00 -1.82
C ASP A 82 1.87 11.79 -2.04
N ILE A 83 1.05 12.08 -1.04
CA ILE A 83 -0.41 11.86 -1.08
C ILE A 83 -1.13 12.86 -1.97
N SER A 84 -0.44 13.88 -2.50
CA SER A 84 -1.02 14.81 -3.49
C SER A 84 -1.03 14.24 -4.91
N LYS A 85 -0.34 13.11 -5.13
CA LYS A 85 -0.23 12.47 -6.43
C LYS A 85 -1.27 11.37 -6.61
N LYS A 86 -1.92 11.37 -7.78
CA LYS A 86 -2.99 10.44 -8.13
C LYS A 86 -2.56 8.97 -8.03
N GLU A 87 -1.33 8.66 -8.41
CA GLU A 87 -0.79 7.29 -8.31
C GLU A 87 -0.72 6.76 -6.87
N ASN A 88 -0.75 7.64 -5.87
CA ASN A 88 -0.69 7.29 -4.46
C ASN A 88 -2.06 7.33 -3.75
N GLU A 89 -3.17 7.63 -4.46
CA GLU A 89 -4.52 7.67 -3.87
C GLU A 89 -4.87 6.36 -3.18
N ALA A 90 -4.66 5.22 -3.85
CA ALA A 90 -5.03 3.92 -3.30
C ALA A 90 -4.26 3.56 -2.01
N ILE A 91 -2.98 3.93 -1.90
CA ILE A 91 -2.22 3.70 -0.67
C ILE A 91 -2.59 4.74 0.40
N ALA A 92 -2.86 5.99 0.03
CA ALA A 92 -3.32 7.00 0.99
C ALA A 92 -4.66 6.59 1.61
N ASP A 93 -5.60 6.11 0.80
CA ASP A 93 -6.90 5.61 1.24
C ASP A 93 -6.76 4.37 2.12
N LYS A 94 -5.89 3.41 1.76
CA LYS A 94 -5.62 2.21 2.58
C LYS A 94 -5.20 2.56 4.01
N TYR A 95 -4.41 3.61 4.17
CA TYR A 95 -3.92 4.06 5.48
C TYR A 95 -4.77 5.18 6.09
N GLU A 96 -5.85 5.58 5.41
CA GLU A 96 -6.74 6.68 5.81
C GLU A 96 -5.97 7.98 6.11
N VAL A 97 -4.90 8.26 5.35
CA VAL A 97 -4.03 9.42 5.58
C VAL A 97 -4.45 10.60 4.71
N THR A 98 -4.70 11.73 5.37
CA THR A 98 -5.00 13.02 4.71
C THR A 98 -3.92 14.08 4.94
N TRP A 99 -2.90 13.74 5.74
CA TRP A 99 -1.80 14.62 6.11
C TRP A 99 -0.55 13.79 6.38
N SER A 100 0.60 14.48 6.52
CA SER A 100 1.88 13.82 6.73
C SER A 100 1.84 12.87 7.92
N SER A 101 2.30 11.65 7.72
CA SER A 101 2.13 10.54 8.67
C SER A 101 3.32 9.59 8.59
N LEU A 102 3.64 8.89 9.68
CA LEU A 102 4.70 7.87 9.70
C LEU A 102 4.15 6.55 10.24
N PHE A 103 4.39 5.47 9.51
CA PHE A 103 4.04 4.11 9.89
C PHE A 103 5.27 3.21 9.87
N VAL A 104 5.28 2.21 10.76
CA VAL A 104 6.33 1.19 10.84
C VAL A 104 5.65 -0.18 10.91
N ASN A 105 5.36 -0.77 9.77
CA ASN A 105 4.51 -1.96 9.69
C ASN A 105 5.32 -3.23 9.58
N GLY A 106 4.90 -4.29 10.25
CA GLY A 106 5.43 -5.64 10.05
C GLY A 106 4.59 -6.41 9.04
N TRP A 107 5.21 -7.16 8.16
CA TRP A 107 4.55 -8.08 7.25
C TRP A 107 5.03 -9.50 7.54
N LYS A 108 4.09 -10.37 7.92
CA LYS A 108 4.37 -11.77 8.22
C LYS A 108 3.34 -12.67 7.56
N ASP A 109 3.79 -13.64 6.78
CA ASP A 109 2.94 -14.62 6.08
C ASP A 109 1.81 -13.93 5.28
N GLY A 110 2.17 -12.83 4.59
CA GLY A 110 1.25 -12.02 3.79
C GLY A 110 0.31 -11.10 4.60
N LYS A 111 0.35 -11.15 5.93
CA LYS A 111 -0.48 -10.31 6.81
C LYS A 111 0.30 -9.10 7.29
N GLU A 112 -0.34 -7.95 7.17
CA GLU A 112 0.19 -6.69 7.67
C GLU A 112 -0.22 -6.43 9.13
N ASN A 113 0.76 -6.09 9.95
CA ASN A 113 0.60 -5.49 11.27
C ASN A 113 0.89 -3.99 11.17
N VAL A 114 -0.17 -3.18 11.09
CA VAL A 114 -0.07 -1.72 10.93
C VAL A 114 0.29 -1.07 12.27
N ASN A 115 1.35 -0.25 12.30
CA ASN A 115 1.71 0.52 13.49
C ASN A 115 1.84 2.00 13.12
N ASN A 116 0.85 2.80 13.54
CA ASN A 116 0.85 4.24 13.32
C ASN A 116 1.76 4.94 14.34
N MET A 117 2.85 5.53 13.87
CA MET A 117 3.83 6.26 14.68
C MET A 117 3.68 7.77 14.56
N THR A 118 2.59 8.27 13.97
CA THR A 118 2.46 9.67 13.55
C THR A 118 2.48 10.64 14.72
N GLU A 119 1.65 10.45 15.74
CA GLU A 119 1.59 11.35 16.90
C GLU A 119 2.94 11.41 17.65
N PHE A 120 3.55 10.24 17.86
CA PHE A 120 4.89 10.12 18.43
C PHE A 120 5.92 10.89 17.58
N SER A 121 5.85 10.74 16.26
CA SER A 121 6.77 11.38 15.32
C SER A 121 6.68 12.90 15.37
N PHE A 122 5.46 13.44 15.32
CA PHE A 122 5.24 14.89 15.39
C PHE A 122 5.66 15.50 16.73
N SER A 123 5.47 14.75 17.83
CA SER A 123 5.84 15.20 19.17
C SER A 123 7.35 15.29 19.37
N ASN A 124 8.13 14.39 18.73
CA ASN A 124 9.54 14.20 19.08
C ASN A 124 10.52 14.58 17.97
N ALA A 125 10.19 14.42 16.68
CA ALA A 125 11.18 14.49 15.59
C ALA A 125 11.96 15.81 15.52
N ARG A 126 11.32 16.94 15.85
CA ARG A 126 11.99 18.24 15.88
C ARG A 126 12.60 18.57 17.25
N ASN A 127 11.87 18.32 18.32
CA ASN A 127 12.20 18.84 19.66
C ASN A 127 13.06 17.88 20.48
N ALA A 128 13.00 16.57 20.19
CA ALA A 128 13.74 15.52 20.86
C ALA A 128 14.14 14.43 19.84
N PRO A 129 15.02 14.75 18.87
CA PRO A 129 15.36 13.86 17.77
C PRO A 129 15.95 12.52 18.22
N ASP A 130 16.70 12.49 19.32
CA ASP A 130 17.24 11.22 19.86
C ASP A 130 16.12 10.34 20.41
N LYS A 131 15.16 10.92 21.13
CA LYS A 131 13.96 10.20 21.59
C LYS A 131 13.14 9.69 20.41
N PHE A 132 13.00 10.49 19.35
CA PHE A 132 12.34 10.07 18.12
C PHE A 132 13.04 8.84 17.52
N LYS A 133 14.36 8.91 17.31
CA LYS A 133 15.14 7.81 16.75
C LYS A 133 15.04 6.55 17.59
N GLU A 134 15.13 6.68 18.92
CA GLU A 134 15.02 5.53 19.83
C GLU A 134 13.63 4.88 19.78
N GLY A 135 12.55 5.67 19.67
CA GLY A 135 11.20 5.13 19.55
C GLY A 135 10.96 4.40 18.23
N ILE A 136 11.45 4.94 17.11
CA ILE A 136 11.37 4.26 15.81
C ILE A 136 12.23 2.99 15.81
N LYS A 137 13.45 3.06 16.35
CA LYS A 137 14.36 1.92 16.51
C LYS A 137 13.69 0.80 17.33
N SER A 138 13.13 1.15 18.49
CA SER A 138 12.45 0.19 19.37
C SER A 138 11.32 -0.53 18.65
N LYS A 139 10.50 0.19 17.86
CA LYS A 139 9.43 -0.42 17.08
C LYS A 139 9.96 -1.34 15.97
N ILE A 140 11.01 -0.92 15.24
CA ILE A 140 11.64 -1.77 14.22
C ILE A 140 12.20 -3.05 14.85
N ASP A 141 12.95 -2.94 15.95
CA ASP A 141 13.57 -4.09 16.63
C ASP A 141 12.52 -5.05 17.21
N GLU A 142 11.41 -4.53 17.72
CA GLU A 142 10.26 -5.33 18.16
C GLU A 142 9.72 -6.17 17.00
N LEU A 143 9.47 -5.56 15.84
CA LEU A 143 8.93 -6.25 14.68
C LEU A 143 9.94 -7.24 14.08
N LEU A 144 11.23 -6.91 14.04
CA LEU A 144 12.28 -7.79 13.52
C LEU A 144 12.34 -9.13 14.28
N LYS A 145 12.01 -9.15 15.57
CA LYS A 145 11.94 -10.37 16.39
C LYS A 145 10.72 -11.24 16.07
N GLN A 146 9.70 -10.66 15.45
CA GLN A 146 8.44 -11.32 15.12
C GLN A 146 8.45 -11.89 13.70
N LEU A 147 9.31 -11.37 12.81
CA LEU A 147 9.46 -11.80 11.42
C LEU A 147 10.03 -13.23 11.27
#